data_AF-A0A8T0IL64-F1
#
_entry.id   AF-A0A8T0IL64-F1
#
_cell.length_a   1.000
_cell.length_b   1.000
_cell.length_c   1.000
_cell.angle_alpha   90.00
_cell.angle_beta   90.00
_cell.angle_gamma   90.00
#
_symmetry.space_group_name_H-M   'P 1'
#
loop_
_entity.id
_entity.type
_entity.pdbx_description
1 polymer ?
#
loop_
_entity_poly.entity_id
_entity_poly.type
_entity_poly.pdbx_seq_one_letter_code
_entity_poly.pdbx_strand_id
1 'polypeptide(L)'
;MAGDLFLWLFCFFAVVSLLGILVYQLMCLSDLEFDYINPFDSSSRINSFIIPEFLIHGALSCVYLLTGHWLLFLLNVPLTYYHVNLYLKKQHLLDVTEIFNLLDREKKYRLVKLAFYLLLFFIVIYKLVLTAVYLILEHEDKVQSGAFTGIHSDM
;
A
#
# COMPACT_ATOMS: atom_id res chain seq x y z
N MET A 1 11.54 18.12 4.49
CA MET A 1 10.58 18.60 5.50
C MET A 1 9.16 18.65 4.93
N ALA A 2 8.73 19.71 4.23
CA ALA A 2 7.39 19.73 3.61
C ALA A 2 7.21 18.69 2.49
N GLY A 3 8.27 18.43 1.70
CA GLY A 3 8.25 17.39 0.66
C GLY A 3 8.02 15.98 1.22
N ASP A 4 8.50 15.70 2.44
CA ASP A 4 8.30 14.39 3.08
C ASP A 4 6.83 14.20 3.48
N LEU A 5 6.15 15.26 3.90
CA LEU A 5 4.72 15.21 4.20
C LEU A 5 3.89 14.90 2.95
N PHE A 6 4.18 15.55 1.82
CA PHE A 6 3.51 15.23 0.55
C PHE A 6 3.78 13.79 0.10
N LEU A 7 4.98 13.28 0.32
CA LEU A 7 5.33 11.90 0.01
C LEU A 7 4.56 10.89 0.87
N TRP A 8 4.51 11.10 2.20
CA TRP A 8 3.74 10.24 3.10
C TRP A 8 2.24 10.29 2.78
N LEU A 9 1.74 11.45 2.36
CA LEU A 9 0.34 11.64 1.96
C LEU A 9 0.03 10.92 0.64
N PHE A 10 0.95 10.96 -0.34
CA PHE A 10 0.86 10.13 -1.55
C PHE A 10 0.89 8.64 -1.22
N CYS A 11 1.81 8.19 -0.36
CA CYS A 11 1.89 6.80 0.08
C CYS A 11 0.60 6.35 0.78
N PHE A 12 -0.01 7.22 1.59
CA PHE A 12 -1.27 6.94 2.26
C PHE A 12 -2.38 6.63 1.26
N PHE A 13 -2.60 7.50 0.27
CA PHE A 13 -3.61 7.26 -0.76
C PHE A 13 -3.33 5.99 -1.56
N ALA A 14 -2.08 5.74 -1.92
CA ALA A 14 -1.70 4.53 -2.66
C ALA A 14 -1.97 3.24 -1.85
N VAL A 15 -1.68 3.22 -0.55
CA VAL A 15 -1.98 2.06 0.31
C VAL A 15 -3.50 1.87 0.49
N VAL A 16 -4.26 2.96 0.63
CA VAL A 16 -5.74 2.89 0.67
C VAL A 16 -6.29 2.31 -0.63
N SER A 17 -5.78 2.74 -1.79
CA SER A 17 -6.19 2.18 -3.08
C SER A 17 -5.87 0.68 -3.18
N LEU A 18 -4.69 0.25 -2.73
CA LEU A 18 -4.31 -1.17 -2.67
C LEU A 18 -5.24 -2.00 -1.77
N LEU A 19 -5.60 -1.48 -0.60
CA LEU A 19 -6.58 -2.10 0.30
C LEU A 19 -7.95 -2.22 -0.37
N GLY A 20 -8.43 -1.15 -1.03
CA GLY A 20 -9.70 -1.17 -1.75
C GLY A 20 -9.74 -2.22 -2.86
N ILE A 21 -8.67 -2.33 -3.64
CA ILE A 21 -8.55 -3.36 -4.69
C ILE A 21 -8.56 -4.77 -4.09
N LEU A 22 -7.80 -5.02 -3.00
CA LEU A 22 -7.80 -6.35 -2.36
C LEU A 22 -9.16 -6.72 -1.77
N VAL A 23 -9.84 -5.77 -1.11
CA VAL A 23 -11.16 -6.01 -0.53
C VAL A 23 -12.17 -6.31 -1.64
N TYR A 24 -12.12 -5.59 -2.77
CA TYR A 24 -12.95 -5.89 -3.93
C TYR A 24 -12.71 -7.30 -4.47
N GLN A 25 -11.44 -7.71 -4.61
CA GLN A 25 -11.10 -9.08 -5.04
C GLN A 25 -11.61 -10.14 -4.06
N LEU A 26 -11.51 -9.89 -2.74
CA LEU A 26 -12.04 -10.80 -1.70
C LEU A 26 -13.57 -10.88 -1.72
N MET A 27 -14.25 -9.77 -1.99
CA MET A 27 -15.71 -9.76 -2.16
C MET A 27 -16.12 -10.60 -3.37
N CYS A 28 -15.50 -10.40 -4.54
CA CYS A 28 -15.77 -11.25 -5.72
C CYS A 28 -15.50 -12.73 -5.47
N LEU A 29 -14.50 -13.06 -4.65
CA LEU A 29 -14.19 -14.44 -4.26
C LEU A 29 -15.23 -15.02 -3.31
N SER A 30 -15.75 -14.20 -2.40
CA SER A 30 -16.77 -14.61 -1.43
C SER A 30 -18.13 -14.78 -2.13
N ASP A 31 -18.49 -13.86 -3.03
CA ASP A 31 -19.69 -13.98 -3.87
C ASP A 31 -19.67 -15.26 -4.72
N LEU A 32 -18.48 -15.71 -5.14
CA LEU A 32 -18.30 -16.98 -5.84
C LEU A 32 -18.48 -18.19 -4.92
N GLU A 33 -18.00 -18.14 -3.68
CA GLU A 33 -18.14 -19.22 -2.68
C GLU A 33 -19.61 -19.47 -2.28
N PHE A 34 -20.42 -18.42 -2.30
CA PHE A 34 -21.86 -18.49 -2.00
C PHE A 34 -22.73 -18.73 -3.25
N ASP A 35 -22.13 -19.10 -4.39
CA ASP A 35 -22.82 -19.42 -5.66
C ASP A 35 -23.66 -18.26 -6.24
N TYR A 36 -23.36 -17.00 -5.87
CA TYR A 36 -24.13 -15.84 -6.36
C TYR A 36 -23.75 -15.39 -7.78
N ILE A 37 -22.55 -15.74 -8.26
CA ILE A 37 -22.00 -15.24 -9.53
C ILE A 37 -21.21 -16.31 -10.27
N ASN A 38 -21.19 -16.22 -11.61
CA ASN A 38 -20.46 -17.17 -12.45
C ASN A 38 -18.93 -17.06 -12.21
N PRO A 39 -18.22 -18.19 -12.03
CA PRO A 39 -16.76 -18.21 -11.89
C PRO A 39 -16.01 -17.53 -13.05
N PHE A 40 -16.57 -17.55 -14.26
CA PHE A 40 -15.99 -16.87 -15.41
C PHE A 40 -16.01 -15.33 -15.26
N ASP A 41 -17.12 -14.78 -14.79
CA ASP A 41 -17.28 -13.32 -14.61
C ASP A 41 -16.43 -12.81 -13.45
N SER A 42 -16.38 -13.54 -12.33
CA SER A 42 -15.53 -13.19 -11.19
C SER A 42 -14.04 -13.27 -11.52
N SER A 43 -13.60 -14.30 -12.26
CA SER A 43 -12.20 -14.45 -12.65
C SER A 43 -11.73 -13.34 -13.59
N SER A 44 -12.57 -12.96 -14.56
CA SER A 44 -12.28 -11.85 -15.49
C SER A 44 -12.15 -10.51 -14.74
N ARG A 45 -13.07 -10.22 -13.81
CA ARG A 45 -13.02 -9.01 -12.97
C ARG A 45 -11.77 -8.99 -12.11
N ILE A 46 -11.48 -10.08 -11.39
CA ILE A 46 -10.28 -10.17 -10.54
C ILE A 46 -9.02 -9.96 -11.37
N ASN A 47 -8.90 -10.61 -12.54
CA ASN A 47 -7.72 -10.50 -13.39
C ASN A 47 -7.46 -9.08 -13.89
N SER A 48 -8.51 -8.32 -14.22
CA SER A 48 -8.38 -6.92 -14.63
C SER A 48 -7.76 -6.04 -13.53
N PHE A 49 -7.98 -6.38 -12.26
CA PHE A 49 -7.45 -5.63 -11.11
C PHE A 49 -6.09 -6.12 -10.59
N ILE A 50 -5.59 -7.26 -11.06
CA ILE A 50 -4.27 -7.79 -10.65
C ILE A 50 -3.13 -6.90 -11.19
N ILE A 51 -3.21 -6.47 -12.45
CA ILE A 51 -2.20 -5.61 -13.08
C ILE A 51 -2.06 -4.26 -12.36
N PRO A 52 -3.14 -3.49 -12.11
CA PRO A 52 -3.02 -2.22 -11.38
C PRO A 52 -2.54 -2.41 -9.94
N GLU A 53 -2.89 -3.51 -9.25
CA GLU A 53 -2.35 -3.82 -7.91
C GLU A 53 -0.82 -3.94 -7.94
N PHE A 54 -0.28 -4.73 -8.89
CA PHE A 54 1.17 -4.89 -9.03
C PHE A 54 1.87 -3.59 -9.39
N LEU A 55 1.27 -2.78 -10.27
CA LEU A 55 1.85 -1.51 -10.67
C LEU A 55 1.93 -0.53 -9.50
N ILE A 56 0.84 -0.39 -8.73
CA ILE A 56 0.79 0.52 -7.57
C ILE A 56 1.77 0.04 -6.49
N HIS A 57 1.79 -1.26 -6.17
CA HIS A 57 2.73 -1.81 -5.18
C HIS A 57 4.18 -1.69 -5.63
N GLY A 58 4.48 -1.97 -6.90
CA GLY A 58 5.81 -1.82 -7.48
C GLY A 58 6.28 -0.38 -7.42
N ALA A 59 5.43 0.57 -7.80
CA ALA A 59 5.71 2.00 -7.69
C ALA A 59 5.96 2.42 -6.23
N LEU A 60 5.14 1.94 -5.28
CA LEU A 60 5.32 2.21 -3.86
C LEU A 60 6.67 1.71 -3.34
N SER A 61 7.06 0.49 -3.73
CA SER A 61 8.35 -0.12 -3.38
C SER A 61 9.53 0.69 -3.94
N CYS A 62 9.43 1.16 -5.19
CA CYS A 62 10.43 2.05 -5.79
C CYS A 62 10.53 3.39 -5.06
N VAL A 63 9.40 3.99 -4.66
CA VAL A 63 9.40 5.25 -3.88
C VAL A 63 10.09 5.06 -2.53
N TYR A 64 9.86 3.94 -1.83
CA TYR A 64 10.55 3.64 -0.57
C TYR A 64 12.06 3.41 -0.74
N LEU A 65 12.47 2.81 -1.86
CA LEU A 65 13.87 2.64 -2.20
C LEU A 65 14.55 3.98 -2.48
N LEU A 66 13.92 4.86 -3.28
CA LEU A 66 14.45 6.17 -3.64
C LEU A 66 14.52 7.14 -2.44
N THR A 67 13.59 7.02 -1.48
CA THR A 67 13.62 7.82 -0.24
C THR A 67 14.55 7.28 0.84
N GLY A 68 15.22 6.13 0.61
CA GLY A 68 16.16 5.56 1.57
C GLY A 68 15.49 4.97 2.82
N HIS A 69 14.21 4.60 2.75
CA HIS A 69 13.49 3.95 3.84
C HIS A 69 13.73 2.43 3.83
N TRP A 70 14.96 2.01 4.15
CA TRP A 70 15.42 0.63 4.07
C TRP A 70 14.53 -0.38 4.81
N LEU A 71 14.03 -0.02 6.00
CA LEU A 71 13.13 -0.90 6.78
C LEU A 71 11.79 -1.18 6.09
N LEU A 72 11.15 -0.15 5.52
CA LEU A 72 9.90 -0.34 4.77
C LEU A 72 10.15 -1.09 3.47
N PHE A 73 11.27 -0.84 2.81
CA PHE A 73 11.65 -1.58 1.61
C PHE A 73 11.84 -3.06 1.93
N LEU A 74 12.61 -3.41 2.96
CA LEU A 74 12.86 -4.80 3.37
C LEU A 74 11.57 -5.54 3.74
N LEU A 75 10.60 -4.85 4.36
CA LEU A 75 9.28 -5.40 4.62
C LEU A 75 8.50 -5.70 3.32
N ASN A 76 8.64 -4.87 2.29
CA ASN A 76 7.97 -5.01 0.98
C ASN A 76 8.68 -5.97 0.01
N VAL A 77 9.97 -6.26 0.21
CA VAL A 77 10.77 -7.19 -0.61
C VAL A 77 10.15 -8.59 -0.74
N PRO A 78 9.76 -9.31 0.33
CA PRO A 78 9.20 -10.65 0.20
C PRO A 78 7.91 -10.68 -0.61
N LEU A 79 7.07 -9.65 -0.49
CA LEU A 79 5.84 -9.51 -1.26
C LEU A 79 6.10 -9.17 -2.73
N THR A 80 7.04 -8.25 -2.98
CA THR A 80 7.46 -7.89 -4.34
C THR A 80 8.10 -9.08 -5.05
N TYR A 81 8.93 -9.87 -4.36
CA TYR A 81 9.51 -11.10 -4.88
C TYR A 81 8.43 -12.13 -5.22
N TYR A 82 7.42 -12.28 -4.35
CA TYR A 82 6.27 -13.15 -4.63
C TYR A 82 5.50 -12.70 -5.88
N HIS A 83 5.25 -11.39 -6.02
CA HIS A 83 4.59 -10.80 -7.18
C HIS A 83 5.36 -11.03 -8.47
N VAL A 84 6.69 -10.81 -8.46
CA VAL A 84 7.57 -11.04 -9.61
C VAL A 84 7.62 -12.52 -9.99
N ASN A 85 7.71 -13.42 -9.02
CA ASN A 85 7.71 -14.86 -9.28
C ASN A 85 6.37 -15.32 -9.89
N LEU A 86 5.25 -14.75 -9.44
CA LEU A 86 3.92 -15.04 -10.00
C LEU A 86 3.77 -14.51 -11.44
N TYR A 87 4.31 -13.33 -11.71
CA TYR A 87 4.37 -12.74 -13.06
C TYR A 87 5.23 -13.60 -14.01
N LEU A 88 6.41 -14.04 -13.56
CA LEU A 88 7.32 -14.89 -14.34
C LEU A 88 6.74 -16.27 -14.64
N LYS A 89 5.97 -16.84 -13.72
CA LYS A 89 5.28 -18.12 -13.92
C LYS A 89 4.07 -18.05 -14.84
N LYS A 90 3.67 -16.85 -15.31
CA LYS A 90 2.44 -16.60 -16.09
C LYS A 90 1.16 -17.11 -15.43
N GLN A 91 1.20 -17.50 -14.15
CA GLN A 91 0.04 -17.90 -13.35
C GLN A 91 -0.74 -16.70 -12.78
N HIS A 92 -0.64 -15.55 -13.44
CA HIS A 92 -1.43 -14.35 -13.14
C HIS A 92 -2.94 -14.54 -13.39
N LEU A 93 -3.30 -15.52 -14.22
CA LEU A 93 -4.68 -15.85 -14.57
C LEU A 93 -5.19 -16.90 -13.60
N LEU A 94 -6.29 -16.58 -12.92
CA LEU A 94 -7.10 -17.57 -12.22
C LEU A 94 -7.69 -18.52 -13.27
N ASP A 95 -7.25 -19.77 -13.27
CA ASP A 95 -7.81 -20.79 -14.16
C ASP A 95 -9.14 -21.29 -13.59
N VAL A 96 -10.20 -21.14 -14.39
CA VAL A 96 -11.61 -21.35 -14.01
C VAL A 96 -11.88 -22.82 -13.66
N THR A 97 -11.06 -23.74 -14.20
CA THR A 97 -11.22 -25.20 -14.02
C THR A 97 -10.71 -25.73 -12.68
N GLU A 98 -9.83 -25.00 -12.00
CA GLU A 98 -9.24 -25.41 -10.71
C GLU A 98 -9.64 -24.50 -9.54
N ILE A 99 -10.42 -23.45 -9.81
CA ILE A 99 -10.72 -22.35 -8.88
C ILE A 99 -11.36 -22.82 -7.59
N PHE A 100 -12.25 -23.81 -7.62
CA PHE A 100 -12.96 -24.32 -6.44
C PHE A 100 -12.06 -25.17 -5.54
N ASN A 101 -11.09 -25.89 -6.11
CA ASN A 101 -10.18 -26.76 -5.35
C ASN A 101 -9.01 -25.97 -4.74
N LEU A 102 -8.66 -24.82 -5.35
CA LEU A 102 -7.64 -23.88 -4.87
C LEU A 102 -8.22 -22.67 -4.12
N LEU A 103 -9.55 -22.51 -4.09
CA LEU A 103 -10.24 -21.32 -3.54
C LEU A 103 -9.82 -21.03 -2.11
N ASP A 104 -9.83 -22.04 -1.25
CA ASP A 104 -9.45 -21.91 0.16
C ASP A 104 -8.00 -21.49 0.34
N ARG A 105 -7.12 -21.97 -0.55
CA ARG A 105 -5.70 -21.62 -0.51
C ARG A 105 -5.48 -20.20 -0.99
N GLU A 106 -6.07 -19.83 -2.13
CA GLU A 106 -6.01 -18.49 -2.70
C GLU A 106 -6.66 -17.44 -1.78
N LYS A 107 -7.77 -17.77 -1.13
CA LYS A 107 -8.42 -16.94 -0.11
C LYS A 107 -7.50 -16.68 1.07
N LYS A 108 -6.85 -17.72 1.61
CA LYS A 108 -5.85 -17.57 2.68
C LYS A 108 -4.68 -16.69 2.25
N TYR A 109 -4.14 -16.87 1.03
CA TYR A 109 -3.08 -16.01 0.50
C TYR A 109 -3.52 -14.55 0.38
N ARG A 110 -4.72 -14.27 -0.14
CA ARG A 110 -5.26 -12.92 -0.25
C ARG A 110 -5.55 -12.29 1.12
N LEU A 111 -5.97 -13.08 2.10
CA LEU A 111 -6.18 -12.63 3.48
C LEU A 111 -4.85 -12.31 4.17
N VAL A 112 -3.80 -13.12 3.96
CA VAL A 112 -2.44 -12.79 4.44
C VAL A 112 -1.92 -11.51 3.79
N LYS A 113 -2.13 -11.32 2.48
CA LYS A 113 -1.81 -10.05 1.81
C LYS A 113 -2.59 -8.87 2.37
N LEU A 114 -3.88 -9.05 2.68
CA LEU A 114 -4.70 -8.02 3.32
C LEU A 114 -4.13 -7.63 4.69
N ALA A 115 -3.77 -8.61 5.52
CA ALA A 115 -3.15 -8.36 6.82
C ALA A 115 -1.82 -7.58 6.68
N PHE A 116 -1.03 -7.90 5.65
CA PHE A 116 0.19 -7.17 5.35
C PHE A 116 -0.09 -5.71 4.92
N TYR A 117 -1.02 -5.46 3.99
CA TYR A 117 -1.36 -4.08 3.59
C TYR A 117 -1.99 -3.29 4.73
N LEU A 118 -2.73 -3.94 5.65
CA LEU A 118 -3.22 -3.30 6.87
C LEU A 118 -2.07 -2.90 7.80
N LEU A 119 -1.08 -3.76 8.01
CA LEU A 119 0.12 -3.41 8.78
C LEU A 119 0.87 -2.24 8.12
N LEU A 120 1.05 -2.28 6.80
CA LEU A 120 1.67 -1.19 6.04
C LEU A 120 0.89 0.12 6.19
N PHE A 121 -0.44 0.05 6.16
CA PHE A 121 -1.33 1.20 6.35
C PHE A 121 -1.12 1.87 7.71
N PHE A 122 -1.07 1.10 8.79
CA PHE A 122 -0.78 1.63 10.13
C PHE A 122 0.61 2.28 10.21
N ILE A 123 1.63 1.67 9.60
CA ILE A 123 2.98 2.23 9.56
C ILE A 123 3.01 3.56 8.80
N VAL A 124 2.33 3.65 7.65
CA VAL A 124 2.26 4.87 6.84
C VAL A 124 1.53 5.99 7.60
N ILE A 125 0.43 5.68 8.28
CA ILE A 125 -0.26 6.66 9.14
C ILE A 125 0.66 7.16 10.26
N TYR A 126 1.33 6.25 10.96
CA TYR A 126 2.24 6.61 12.04
C TYR A 126 3.32 7.58 11.54
N LYS A 127 3.93 7.30 10.38
CA LYS A 127 4.95 8.15 9.77
C LYS A 127 4.40 9.49 9.28
N LEU A 128 3.18 9.51 8.73
CA LEU A 128 2.50 10.73 8.31
C LEU A 128 2.28 11.66 9.50
N VAL A 129 1.69 11.14 10.59
CA VAL A 129 1.43 11.92 11.82
C VAL A 129 2.73 12.41 12.43
N LEU A 130 3.74 11.54 12.55
CA LEU A 130 5.05 11.90 13.10
C LEU A 130 5.68 13.05 12.31
N THR A 131 5.66 12.98 10.98
CA THR A 131 6.21 14.03 10.10
C THR A 131 5.43 15.34 10.22
N ALA A 132 4.09 15.27 10.33
CA ALA A 132 3.25 16.44 10.53
C ALA A 132 3.53 17.13 11.87
N VAL A 133 3.68 16.35 12.96
CA VAL A 133 4.00 16.87 14.29
C VAL A 133 5.38 17.54 14.29
N TYR A 134 6.40 16.91 13.72
CA TYR A 134 7.74 17.52 13.62
C TYR A 134 7.74 18.83 12.83
N LEU A 135 6.94 18.91 11.75
CA LEU A 135 6.82 20.13 10.96
C LEU A 135 6.16 21.26 11.76
N ILE A 136 5.13 20.95 12.56
CA ILE A 136 4.47 21.92 13.44
C ILE A 136 5.45 22.44 14.50
N LEU A 137 6.18 21.55 15.18
CA LEU A 137 7.14 21.93 16.21
C LEU A 137 8.25 22.82 15.65
N GLU A 138 8.80 22.48 14.47
CA GLU A 138 9.84 23.32 13.86
C GLU A 138 9.32 24.68 13.39
N HIS A 139 8.02 24.79 13.07
CA HIS A 139 7.40 26.07 12.77
C HIS A 139 7.32 26.95 14.03
N GLU A 140 6.97 26.39 15.19
CA GLU A 140 6.95 27.12 16.46
C GLU A 140 8.35 27.59 16.87
N ASP A 141 9.36 26.75 16.76
CA ASP A 141 10.76 27.09 17.07
C ASP A 141 11.29 28.23 16.19
N LYS A 142 10.98 28.22 14.89
CA LYS A 142 11.40 29.28 13.95
C LYS A 142 10.73 30.62 14.25
N VAL A 143 9.46 30.61 14.64
CA VAL A 143 8.73 31.84 15.01
C VAL A 143 9.33 32.45 16.29
N GLN A 144 9.65 31.63 17.29
CA GLN A 144 10.23 32.10 18.54
C GLN A 144 11.67 32.60 18.37
N SER A 145 12.50 31.93 17.57
CA SER A 145 13.85 32.39 17.23
C SER A 145 13.83 33.69 16.42
N GLY A 146 12.93 33.82 15.44
CA GLY A 146 12.79 35.03 14.63
C GLY A 146 12.39 36.25 15.47
N ALA A 147 11.46 36.07 16.41
CA ALA A 147 11.06 37.10 17.36
C ALA A 147 12.23 37.56 18.25
N PHE A 148 13.08 36.63 18.72
CA PHE A 148 14.24 36.97 19.55
C PHE A 148 15.31 37.77 18.80
N THR A 149 15.60 37.43 17.54
CA THR A 149 16.53 38.22 16.69
C THR A 149 15.98 39.58 16.30
N GLY A 150 14.66 39.74 16.15
CA GLY A 150 14.03 41.04 15.86
C GLY A 150 14.23 42.06 16.98
N ILE A 151 14.09 41.62 18.24
CA ILE A 151 14.26 42.50 19.41
C ILE A 151 15.70 43.00 19.56
N HIS A 152 16.71 42.22 19.15
CA HIS A 152 18.12 42.62 19.26
C HIS A 152 18.60 43.50 18.08
N SER A 153 17.84 43.58 16.99
CA SER A 153 18.18 44.45 15.84
C SER A 153 17.66 45.89 15.98
N ASP A 154 16.70 46.12 16.88
CA ASP A 154 16.07 47.43 17.12
C ASP A 154 16.68 48.19 18.32
N MET A 155 17.79 47.69 18.89
CA MET A 155 18.56 48.30 19.99
C MET A 155 19.99 48.61 19.55
#